data_AF-A0A4U0WY53-F1
#
_entry.id   AF-A0A4U0WY53-F1
#
_cell.length_a   1.000
_cell.length_b   1.000
_cell.length_c   1.000
_cell.angle_alpha   90.00
_cell.angle_beta   90.00
_cell.angle_gamma   90.00
#
_symmetry.space_group_name_H-M   'P 1'
#
loop_
_entity.id
_entity.type
_entity.pdbx_description
1 polymer ?
#
loop_
_entity_poly.entity_id
_entity_poly.type
_entity_poly.pdbx_seq_one_letter_code
_entity_poly.pdbx_strand_id
1 'polypeptide(L)'
;MQLSHAAGDGAKPYVVAQSYHIPEEISRMAVTQTRQGITSRQLLVVLAESNSIVGIPRVFIDPRRPIGRDPTATEAAEGLIRYSPVIEFDPKWYLTHKREVIGIKKIITSPALLESTSLVFAYGLDIFGTRISPSFSFDVLGKEFNKLQMLATVAALGIGTFVVAPLVRRKQINARWQL
;
A
#
# COMPACT_ATOMS: atom_id res chain seq x y z
N MET A 1 2.24 34.39 -22.44
CA MET A 1 0.90 34.05 -22.95
C MET A 1 0.00 33.81 -21.75
N GLN A 2 -0.73 34.85 -21.31
CA GLN A 2 -1.63 34.80 -20.15
C GLN A 2 -2.88 33.98 -20.50
N LEU A 3 -3.20 32.98 -19.67
CA LEU A 3 -4.48 32.27 -19.74
C LEU A 3 -5.48 32.92 -18.77
N SER A 4 -6.63 33.28 -19.34
CA SER A 4 -7.72 34.04 -18.74
C SER A 4 -8.62 33.21 -17.82
N HIS A 5 -8.72 33.70 -16.57
CA HIS A 5 -9.84 33.69 -15.63
C HIS A 5 -11.06 32.78 -15.83
N ALA A 6 -11.24 31.87 -14.88
CA ALA A 6 -12.49 31.72 -14.14
C ALA A 6 -12.12 31.71 -12.63
N ALA A 7 -11.89 32.89 -12.06
CA ALA A 7 -11.57 33.03 -10.65
C ALA A 7 -12.87 32.97 -9.84
N GLY A 8 -13.29 31.78 -9.45
CA GLY A 8 -14.03 31.65 -8.19
C GLY A 8 -13.13 32.18 -7.08
N ASP A 9 -13.70 32.91 -6.13
CA ASP A 9 -13.01 33.51 -4.97
C ASP A 9 -12.53 32.43 -3.97
N GLY A 10 -11.78 31.46 -4.47
CA GLY A 10 -11.16 30.38 -3.72
C GLY A 10 -9.74 30.80 -3.35
N ALA A 11 -9.37 30.56 -2.09
CA ALA A 11 -8.00 30.74 -1.63
C ALA A 11 -7.02 30.02 -2.58
N LYS A 12 -5.95 30.72 -2.99
CA LYS A 12 -4.92 30.14 -3.86
C LYS A 12 -4.26 28.96 -3.12
N PRO A 13 -4.11 27.80 -3.78
CA PRO A 13 -3.48 26.65 -3.14
C PRO A 13 -1.99 26.91 -2.87
N TYR A 14 -1.51 26.44 -1.72
CA TYR A 14 -0.08 26.40 -1.45
C TYR A 14 0.54 25.21 -2.18
N VAL A 15 1.57 25.48 -3.00
CA VAL A 15 2.21 24.46 -3.85
C VAL A 15 3.60 24.17 -3.32
N VAL A 16 3.87 22.89 -3.06
CA VAL A 16 5.20 22.37 -2.74
C VAL A 16 5.67 21.50 -3.89
N ALA A 17 6.90 21.72 -4.34
CA ALA A 17 7.50 20.98 -5.44
C ALA A 17 8.87 20.44 -5.04
N GLN A 18 9.20 19.26 -5.54
CA GLN A 18 10.49 18.63 -5.38
C GLN A 18 10.81 17.83 -6.63
N SER A 19 12.09 17.72 -6.96
CA SER A 19 12.58 17.02 -8.15
C SER A 19 13.34 15.78 -7.74
N TYR A 20 13.28 14.74 -8.58
CA TYR A 20 14.01 13.50 -8.37
C TYR A 20 14.67 13.07 -9.68
N HIS A 21 15.82 12.43 -9.54
CA HIS A 21 16.56 11.80 -10.61
C HIS A 21 16.21 10.31 -10.64
N ILE A 22 15.84 9.83 -11.83
CA ILE A 22 15.54 8.43 -12.09
C ILE A 22 16.63 7.92 -13.05
N PRO A 23 17.26 6.76 -12.76
CA PRO A 23 18.45 6.31 -13.49
C PRO A 23 18.20 5.90 -14.95
N GLU A 24 16.94 5.69 -15.33
CA GLU A 24 16.55 5.14 -16.63
C GLU A 24 15.44 5.99 -17.26
N GLU A 25 15.35 6.01 -18.59
CA GLU A 25 14.29 6.70 -19.32
C GLU A 25 12.90 6.10 -19.04
N ILE A 26 11.94 6.98 -18.75
CA ILE A 26 10.54 6.61 -18.55
C ILE A 26 9.79 6.80 -19.86
N SER A 27 9.39 5.71 -20.48
CA SER A 27 8.60 5.76 -21.72
C SER A 27 7.13 6.09 -21.46
N ARG A 28 6.52 5.55 -20.39
CA ARG A 28 5.10 5.73 -20.06
C ARG A 28 4.87 5.77 -18.56
N MET A 29 3.83 6.49 -18.16
CA MET A 29 3.44 6.65 -16.76
C MET A 29 1.94 6.42 -16.57
N ALA A 30 1.56 5.83 -15.45
CA ALA A 30 0.19 5.73 -14.98
C ALA A 30 0.15 5.72 -13.46
N VAL A 31 -1.02 5.94 -12.86
CA VAL A 31 -1.20 5.90 -11.40
C VAL A 31 -2.18 4.80 -11.04
N THR A 32 -1.94 4.12 -9.94
CA THR A 32 -2.86 3.09 -9.43
C THR A 32 -4.16 3.70 -8.94
N GLN A 33 -5.27 2.98 -9.16
CA GLN A 33 -6.61 3.46 -8.83
C GLN A 33 -7.40 2.37 -8.11
N THR A 34 -8.10 2.76 -7.05
CA THR A 34 -9.03 1.92 -6.26
C THR A 34 -10.35 2.66 -6.10
N ARG A 35 -11.39 1.97 -5.59
CA ARG A 35 -12.77 2.50 -5.63
C ARG A 35 -12.92 3.73 -4.76
N GLN A 36 -12.30 3.73 -3.60
CA GLN A 36 -12.42 4.81 -2.61
C GLN A 36 -11.14 5.65 -2.50
N GLY A 37 -10.04 5.18 -3.11
CA GLY A 37 -8.75 5.86 -3.05
C GLY A 37 -8.13 5.85 -1.65
N ILE A 38 -8.48 4.86 -0.82
CA ILE A 38 -8.00 4.72 0.55
C ILE A 38 -6.58 4.15 0.57
N THR A 39 -6.31 3.13 -0.25
CA THR A 39 -4.96 2.58 -0.36
C THR A 39 -4.01 3.63 -0.93
N SER A 40 -2.76 3.62 -0.46
CA SER A 40 -1.69 4.45 -1.02
C SER A 40 -1.57 4.23 -2.53
N ARG A 41 -1.21 5.29 -3.26
CA ARG A 41 -1.02 5.21 -4.71
C ARG A 41 0.42 4.85 -5.04
N GLN A 42 0.60 4.10 -6.12
CA GLN A 42 1.89 3.92 -6.77
C GLN A 42 1.88 4.65 -8.12
N LEU A 43 3.03 5.21 -8.46
CA LEU A 43 3.31 5.71 -9.79
C LEU A 43 3.92 4.56 -10.60
N LEU A 44 3.15 4.06 -11.56
CA LEU A 44 3.60 3.03 -12.49
C LEU A 44 4.41 3.70 -13.60
N VAL A 45 5.63 3.24 -13.80
CA VAL A 45 6.54 3.71 -14.84
C VAL A 45 6.98 2.53 -15.71
N VAL A 46 7.02 2.74 -17.02
CA VAL A 46 7.62 1.80 -17.97
C VAL A 46 9.03 2.27 -18.28
N LEU A 47 9.98 1.42 -17.94
CA LEU A 47 11.40 1.63 -18.13
C LEU A 47 11.81 1.17 -19.53
N ALA A 48 12.46 2.05 -20.30
CA ALA A 48 12.70 1.86 -21.74
C ALA A 48 13.90 0.95 -22.07
N GLU A 49 14.95 0.95 -21.25
CA GLU A 49 16.15 0.14 -21.41
C GLU A 49 15.96 -1.27 -20.83
N SER A 50 15.34 -1.38 -19.65
CA SER A 50 15.11 -2.64 -18.93
C SER A 50 13.81 -3.34 -19.29
N ASN A 51 13.00 -2.74 -20.18
CA ASN A 51 11.70 -3.26 -20.65
C ASN A 51 10.81 -3.74 -19.50
N SER A 52 10.79 -2.99 -18.40
CA SER A 52 10.17 -3.41 -17.15
C SER A 52 9.14 -2.38 -16.66
N ILE A 53 8.15 -2.86 -15.91
CA ILE A 53 7.16 -1.99 -15.28
C ILE A 53 7.48 -1.92 -13.79
N VAL A 54 7.74 -0.70 -13.30
CA VAL A 54 8.07 -0.45 -11.89
C VAL A 54 6.97 0.39 -11.25
N GLY A 55 6.57 0.02 -10.04
CA GLY A 55 5.60 0.76 -9.23
C GLY A 55 6.28 1.55 -8.12
N ILE A 56 6.54 2.83 -8.34
CA ILE A 56 7.18 3.72 -7.35
C ILE A 56 6.15 4.08 -6.27
N PRO A 57 6.39 3.75 -4.99
CA PRO A 57 5.48 4.13 -3.91
C PRO A 57 5.44 5.64 -3.67
N ARG A 58 4.25 6.18 -3.38
CA ARG A 58 4.03 7.62 -3.17
C ARG A 58 4.90 8.25 -2.07
N VAL A 59 5.36 7.46 -1.09
CA VAL A 59 6.26 7.94 -0.02
C VAL A 59 7.63 8.39 -0.54
N PHE A 60 8.11 7.80 -1.64
CA PHE A 60 9.41 8.17 -2.24
C PHE A 60 9.34 9.42 -3.12
N ILE A 61 8.13 9.83 -3.53
CA ILE A 61 7.89 11.02 -4.35
C ILE A 61 7.07 12.07 -3.60
N ASP A 62 7.16 12.08 -2.27
CA ASP A 62 6.50 13.10 -1.45
C ASP A 62 7.32 14.40 -1.42
N PRO A 63 6.77 15.54 -1.89
CA PRO A 63 7.50 16.81 -1.90
C PRO A 63 7.79 17.38 -0.50
N ARG A 64 7.19 16.81 0.56
CA ARG A 64 7.41 17.22 1.96
C ARG A 64 8.63 16.54 2.60
N ARG A 65 9.37 15.70 1.86
CA ARG A 65 10.55 15.00 2.39
C ARG A 65 11.63 16.00 2.82
N PRO A 66 12.12 15.94 4.08
CA PRO A 66 13.10 16.89 4.60
C PRO A 66 14.43 16.85 3.84
N ILE A 67 14.95 18.02 3.47
CA ILE A 67 16.23 18.17 2.76
C ILE A 67 17.33 18.44 3.78
N GLY A 68 18.45 17.71 3.71
CA GLY A 68 19.64 17.97 4.51
C GLY A 68 19.53 17.64 6.00
N ARG A 69 18.40 17.06 6.45
CA ARG A 69 18.17 16.62 7.82
C ARG A 69 17.31 15.37 7.86
N ASP A 70 17.30 14.71 9.01
CA ASP A 70 16.37 13.63 9.27
C ASP A 70 14.97 14.16 9.64
N PRO A 71 13.91 13.34 9.47
CA PRO A 71 12.55 13.70 9.85
C PRO A 71 12.43 14.00 11.33
N THR A 72 11.63 15.01 11.66
CA THR A 72 11.16 15.27 13.04
C THR A 72 10.21 14.15 13.50
N ALA A 73 9.95 14.05 14.81
CA ALA A 73 9.06 13.02 15.35
C ALA A 73 7.64 13.04 14.73
N THR A 74 7.12 14.22 14.42
CA THR A 74 5.81 14.39 13.76
C THR A 74 5.86 13.95 12.29
N GLU A 75 6.89 14.35 11.55
CA GLU A 75 7.08 13.94 10.15
C GLU A 75 7.30 12.42 10.03
N ALA A 76 8.07 11.84 10.96
CA ALA A 76 8.29 10.41 11.03
C ALA A 76 7.00 9.64 11.34
N ALA A 77 6.12 10.17 12.20
CA ALA A 77 4.81 9.59 12.47
C ALA A 77 3.89 9.58 11.23
N GLU A 78 4.04 10.55 10.32
CA GLU A 78 3.38 10.55 9.00
C GLU A 78 4.05 9.63 7.97
N GLY A 79 5.18 9.00 8.31
CA GLY A 79 5.95 8.14 7.42
C GLY A 79 6.84 8.90 6.43
N LEU A 80 7.12 10.19 6.66
CA LEU A 80 8.08 10.93 5.84
C LEU A 80 9.50 10.43 6.09
N ILE A 81 10.24 10.28 5.00
CA ILE A 81 11.65 9.89 5.00
C ILE A 81 12.51 11.04 4.51
N ARG A 82 13.77 11.09 4.95
CA ARG A 82 14.75 12.06 4.47
C ARG A 82 14.80 12.08 2.94
N TYR A 83 14.89 13.26 2.35
CA TYR A 83 15.02 13.43 0.91
C TYR A 83 16.31 12.81 0.39
N SER A 84 16.18 12.04 -0.69
CA SER A 84 17.27 11.61 -1.55
C SER A 84 16.95 12.06 -2.97
N PRO A 85 17.85 12.78 -3.65
CA PRO A 85 17.62 13.25 -5.01
C PRO A 85 17.55 12.12 -6.01
N VAL A 86 18.22 11.00 -5.76
CA VAL A 86 18.19 9.81 -6.64
C VAL A 86 17.20 8.80 -6.08
N ILE A 87 16.27 8.36 -6.92
CA ILE A 87 15.36 7.25 -6.62
C ILE A 87 16.00 5.97 -7.15
N GLU A 88 16.47 5.14 -6.22
CA GLU A 88 16.91 3.78 -6.52
C GLU A 88 15.69 2.86 -6.50
N PHE A 89 15.58 1.98 -7.49
CA PHE A 89 14.48 1.03 -7.57
C PHE A 89 14.78 -0.22 -6.74
N ASP A 90 13.94 -0.47 -5.74
CA ASP A 90 13.95 -1.76 -5.02
C ASP A 90 13.50 -2.87 -5.99
N PRO A 91 14.21 -4.01 -6.07
CA PRO A 91 13.79 -5.17 -6.87
C PRO A 91 12.34 -5.62 -6.63
N LYS A 92 11.77 -5.35 -5.45
CA LYS A 92 10.36 -5.65 -5.12
C LYS A 92 9.36 -4.77 -5.85
N TRP A 93 9.77 -3.62 -6.39
CA TRP A 93 8.89 -2.70 -7.10
C TRP A 93 8.70 -3.08 -8.57
N TYR A 94 9.47 -4.03 -9.09
CA TYR A 94 9.33 -4.54 -10.44
C TYR A 94 8.11 -5.45 -10.54
N LEU A 95 7.02 -4.93 -11.14
CA LEU A 95 5.78 -5.68 -11.34
C LEU A 95 5.96 -6.84 -12.32
N THR A 96 6.84 -6.68 -13.29
CA THR A 96 7.10 -7.67 -14.34
C THR A 96 8.07 -8.78 -13.90
N HIS A 97 8.77 -8.60 -12.76
CA HIS A 97 9.78 -9.52 -12.25
C HIS A 97 10.81 -9.92 -13.31
N LYS A 98 10.76 -11.18 -13.79
CA LYS A 98 11.67 -11.73 -14.81
C LYS A 98 11.15 -11.56 -16.24
N ARG A 99 9.96 -10.96 -16.42
CA ARG A 99 9.33 -10.80 -17.72
C ARG A 99 9.74 -9.45 -18.29
N GLU A 100 10.27 -9.46 -19.49
CA GLU A 100 10.47 -8.25 -20.28
C GLU A 100 9.17 -7.96 -21.04
N VAL A 101 8.79 -6.68 -21.12
CA VAL A 101 7.57 -6.22 -21.76
C VAL A 101 7.92 -5.07 -22.68
N ILE A 102 7.97 -5.35 -23.98
CA ILE A 102 8.51 -4.45 -25.00
C ILE A 102 7.38 -3.68 -25.68
N GLY A 103 7.68 -2.43 -26.05
CA GLY A 103 6.80 -1.64 -26.91
C GLY A 103 5.45 -1.29 -26.29
N ILE A 104 5.39 -1.13 -24.95
CA ILE A 104 4.17 -0.70 -24.26
C ILE A 104 3.76 0.70 -24.73
N LYS A 105 2.52 0.79 -25.24
CA LYS A 105 1.94 2.05 -25.70
C LYS A 105 1.21 2.77 -24.57
N LYS A 106 0.55 2.03 -23.68
CA LYS A 106 -0.22 2.60 -22.57
C LYS A 106 -0.37 1.59 -21.44
N ILE A 107 -0.44 2.12 -20.21
CA ILE A 107 -0.87 1.39 -19.03
C ILE A 107 -2.28 1.88 -18.65
N ILE A 108 -3.18 0.94 -18.40
CA ILE A 108 -4.51 1.17 -17.85
C ILE A 108 -4.52 0.60 -16.44
N THR A 109 -5.07 1.38 -15.51
CA THR A 109 -5.34 0.93 -14.15
C THR A 109 -6.83 0.96 -13.89
N SER A 110 -7.34 -0.05 -13.19
CA SER A 110 -8.75 -0.15 -12.82
C SER A 110 -8.87 -0.56 -11.35
N PRO A 111 -9.84 -0.02 -10.61
CA PRO A 111 -10.17 -0.56 -9.29
C PRO A 111 -10.58 -2.02 -9.38
N ALA A 112 -10.17 -2.83 -8.38
CA ALA A 112 -10.72 -4.16 -8.16
C ALA A 112 -11.94 -4.09 -7.22
N LEU A 113 -12.54 -5.25 -6.92
CA LEU A 113 -13.60 -5.36 -5.91
C LEU A 113 -13.08 -5.02 -4.50
N LEU A 114 -11.84 -5.45 -4.23
CA LEU A 114 -11.10 -5.21 -2.99
C LEU A 114 -10.45 -3.83 -3.05
N GLU A 115 -10.62 -3.02 -2.00
CA GLU A 115 -10.06 -1.65 -1.92
C GLU A 115 -8.54 -1.68 -1.77
N SER A 116 -7.98 -2.76 -1.24
CA SER A 116 -6.53 -2.94 -1.18
C SER A 116 -5.89 -3.21 -2.54
N THR A 117 -6.68 -3.49 -3.60
CA THR A 117 -6.19 -4.05 -4.86
C THR A 117 -6.54 -3.18 -6.06
N SER A 118 -5.56 -2.96 -6.94
CA SER A 118 -5.73 -2.34 -8.25
C SER A 118 -5.31 -3.31 -9.36
N LEU A 119 -6.07 -3.34 -10.45
CA LEU A 119 -5.76 -4.10 -11.65
C LEU A 119 -4.92 -3.22 -12.58
N VAL A 120 -3.82 -3.77 -13.06
CA VAL A 120 -2.90 -3.10 -13.99
C VAL A 120 -2.87 -3.89 -15.28
N PHE A 121 -3.12 -3.19 -16.39
CA PHE A 121 -3.09 -3.75 -17.72
C PHE A 121 -2.27 -2.85 -18.64
N ALA A 122 -1.11 -3.35 -19.08
CA ALA A 122 -0.24 -2.69 -20.02
C ALA A 122 -0.38 -3.35 -21.39
N TYR A 123 -0.50 -2.54 -22.45
CA TYR A 123 -0.65 -3.03 -23.81
C TYR A 123 0.17 -2.22 -24.81
N GLY A 124 0.56 -2.88 -25.89
CA GLY A 124 1.41 -2.32 -26.93
C GLY A 124 1.77 -3.36 -27.98
N LEU A 125 3.06 -3.58 -28.19
CA LEU A 125 3.55 -4.78 -28.88
C LEU A 125 3.29 -6.02 -28.01
N ASP A 126 3.76 -5.97 -26.76
CA ASP A 126 3.45 -6.98 -25.75
C ASP A 126 2.23 -6.57 -24.91
N ILE A 127 1.66 -7.57 -24.23
CA ILE A 127 0.55 -7.40 -23.30
C ILE A 127 0.95 -7.97 -21.95
N PHE A 128 0.73 -7.19 -20.89
CA PHE A 128 1.01 -7.59 -19.52
C PHE A 128 -0.14 -7.19 -18.60
N GLY A 129 -0.59 -8.14 -17.79
CA GLY A 129 -1.65 -7.93 -16.81
C GLY A 129 -1.25 -8.44 -15.45
N THR A 130 -1.45 -7.62 -14.41
CA THR A 130 -1.23 -8.03 -13.03
C THR A 130 -2.18 -7.31 -12.08
N ARG A 131 -2.25 -7.80 -10.85
CA ARG A 131 -2.91 -7.13 -9.73
C ARG A 131 -1.86 -6.67 -8.73
N ILE A 132 -2.07 -5.52 -8.13
CA ILE A 132 -1.15 -4.95 -7.14
C ILE A 132 -1.91 -4.49 -5.92
N SER A 133 -1.25 -4.56 -4.77
CA SER A 133 -1.78 -4.05 -3.50
C SER A 133 -0.78 -3.09 -2.86
N PRO A 134 -0.84 -1.79 -3.20
CA PRO A 134 0.16 -0.81 -2.76
C PRO A 134 0.40 -0.74 -1.25
N SER A 135 -0.66 -0.94 -0.46
CA SER A 135 -0.63 -0.89 1.02
C SER A 135 -0.78 -2.28 1.64
N PHE A 136 -0.38 -3.33 0.92
CA PHE A 136 -0.69 -4.72 1.22
C PHE A 136 -2.21 -5.02 1.22
N SER A 137 -2.56 -6.30 1.28
CA SER A 137 -3.96 -6.75 1.24
C SER A 137 -4.61 -6.65 2.62
N PHE A 138 -5.05 -5.46 3.03
CA PHE A 138 -5.65 -5.23 4.35
C PHE A 138 -7.11 -5.69 4.49
N ASP A 139 -7.78 -5.98 3.37
CA ASP A 139 -9.18 -6.43 3.30
C ASP A 139 -9.31 -7.94 3.05
N VAL A 140 -8.19 -8.67 3.11
CA VAL A 140 -8.14 -10.12 2.95
C VAL A 140 -7.24 -10.73 4.01
N LEU A 141 -7.68 -11.87 4.57
CA LEU A 141 -6.86 -12.63 5.51
C LEU A 141 -5.64 -13.24 4.79
N GLY A 142 -4.45 -12.96 5.29
CA GLY A 142 -3.20 -13.46 4.72
C GLY A 142 -3.14 -14.98 4.65
N LYS A 143 -2.44 -15.51 3.64
CA LYS A 143 -2.25 -16.97 3.47
C LYS A 143 -1.51 -17.61 4.64
N GLU A 144 -0.62 -16.84 5.27
CA GLU A 144 0.18 -17.27 6.42
C GLU A 144 -0.62 -17.31 7.74
N PHE A 145 -1.91 -16.92 7.73
CA PHE A 145 -2.72 -16.94 8.93
C PHE A 145 -3.04 -18.38 9.36
N ASN A 146 -2.53 -18.79 10.53
CA ASN A 146 -2.71 -20.14 11.06
C ASN A 146 -4.12 -20.35 11.64
N LYS A 147 -5.06 -20.72 10.76
CA LYS A 147 -6.45 -21.00 11.12
C LYS A 147 -6.59 -22.16 12.11
N LEU A 148 -5.70 -23.16 12.03
CA LEU A 148 -5.73 -24.32 12.92
C LEU A 148 -5.38 -23.94 14.35
N GLN A 149 -4.31 -23.14 14.54
CA GLN A 149 -3.93 -22.65 15.86
C GLN A 149 -5.02 -21.77 16.47
N MET A 150 -5.63 -20.89 15.68
CA MET A 150 -6.76 -20.07 16.13
C MET A 150 -7.90 -20.96 16.62
N LEU A 151 -8.32 -21.94 15.82
CA LEU A 151 -9.41 -22.85 16.18
C LEU A 151 -9.08 -23.68 17.43
N ALA A 152 -7.85 -24.20 17.52
CA ALA A 152 -7.38 -24.97 18.67
C ALA A 152 -7.40 -24.14 19.96
N THR A 153 -7.00 -22.86 19.88
CA THR A 153 -7.02 -21.95 21.04
C THR A 153 -8.45 -21.69 21.51
N VAL A 154 -9.37 -21.43 20.57
CA VAL A 154 -10.80 -21.24 20.89
C VAL A 154 -11.39 -22.49 21.53
N ALA A 155 -11.08 -23.67 21.00
CA ALA A 155 -11.53 -24.94 21.56
C ALA A 155 -10.96 -25.19 22.97
N ALA A 156 -9.66 -24.95 23.18
CA ALA A 156 -9.01 -25.13 24.47
C ALA A 156 -9.61 -24.20 25.55
N LEU A 157 -9.87 -22.94 25.20
CA LEU A 157 -10.56 -21.98 26.09
C LEU A 157 -12.01 -22.40 26.37
N GLY A 158 -12.72 -22.92 25.36
CA GLY A 158 -14.08 -23.45 25.51
C GLY A 158 -14.13 -24.64 26.49
N ILE A 159 -13.23 -25.61 26.33
CA ILE A 159 -13.12 -26.74 27.25
C ILE A 159 -12.72 -26.27 28.66
N GLY A 160 -11.73 -25.38 28.75
CA GLY A 160 -11.26 -24.83 30.02
C GLY A 160 -12.38 -24.14 30.80
N THR A 161 -13.18 -23.29 30.13
CA THR A 161 -14.33 -22.63 30.75
C THR A 161 -15.42 -23.61 31.17
N PHE A 162 -15.72 -24.63 30.36
CA PHE A 162 -16.69 -25.67 30.71
C PHE A 162 -16.28 -26.46 31.96
N VAL A 163 -14.99 -26.77 32.11
CA VAL A 163 -14.47 -27.48 33.29
C VAL A 163 -14.41 -26.59 34.53
N VAL A 164 -14.00 -25.32 34.38
CA VAL A 164 -13.83 -24.40 35.51
C VAL A 164 -15.17 -23.86 36.04
N ALA A 165 -16.18 -23.67 35.18
CA ALA A 165 -17.49 -23.15 35.57
C ALA A 165 -18.16 -23.89 36.76
N PRO A 166 -18.29 -25.23 36.77
CA PRO A 166 -18.88 -25.94 37.91
C PRO A 166 -18.01 -25.85 39.16
N LEU A 167 -16.67 -25.81 39.04
CA LEU A 167 -15.77 -25.66 40.19
C LEU A 167 -15.94 -24.31 40.87
N VAL A 168 -16.02 -23.23 40.07
CA VAL A 168 -16.26 -21.88 40.57
C VAL A 168 -17.65 -21.78 41.20
N ARG A 169 -18.68 -22.34 40.56
CA ARG A 169 -20.04 -22.35 41.11
C ARG A 169 -20.11 -23.06 42.47
N ARG A 170 -19.45 -24.22 42.60
CA ARG A 170 -19.32 -24.93 43.88
C ARG A 170 -18.59 -24.08 44.92
N LYS A 171 -17.43 -23.50 44.57
CA LYS A 171 -16.64 -22.65 45.47
C LYS A 171 -17.44 -21.44 45.97
N GLN A 172 -18.18 -20.77 45.09
CA GLN A 172 -19.01 -19.61 45.44
C GLN A 172 -20.18 -19.97 46.36
N ILE A 173 -20.82 -21.13 46.14
CA ILE A 173 -21.89 -21.61 47.03
C ILE A 173 -21.30 -21.88 48.42
N ASN A 174 -20.21 -22.64 48.52
CA ASN A 174 -19.60 -22.95 49.82
C ASN A 174 -19.16 -21.68 50.58
N ALA A 175 -18.53 -20.72 49.89
CA ALA A 175 -18.10 -19.47 50.50
C ALA A 175 -19.26 -18.61 51.03
N ARG A 176 -20.44 -18.64 50.39
CA ARG A 176 -21.62 -17.89 50.82
C ARG A 176 -22.35 -18.54 51.99
N TRP A 177 -22.29 -19.87 52.10
CA TRP A 177 -23.02 -20.62 53.12
C TRP A 177 -22.21 -20.81 54.42
N GLN A 178 -20.99 -20.24 54.52
CA GLN A 178 -20.09 -20.34 55.68
C GLN A 178 -20.05 -21.74 56.33
N LEU A 179 -19.81 -22.76 55.50
CA LEU A 179 -19.20 -24.01 55.96
C LEU A 179 -17.67 -23.92 55.77
#